data_AF-A0A6L5XLH1-F1
#
_entry.id   AF-A0A6L5XLH1-F1
#
_cell.length_a   1.000
_cell.length_b   1.000
_cell.length_c   1.000
_cell.angle_alpha   90.00
_cell.angle_beta   90.00
_cell.angle_gamma   90.00
#
_symmetry.space_group_name_H-M   'P 1'
#
loop_
_entity.id
_entity.type
_entity.pdbx_description
1 polymer ?
#
loop_
_entity_poly.entity_id
_entity_poly.type
_entity_poly.pdbx_seq_one_letter_code
_entity_poly.pdbx_strand_id
1 'polypeptide(L)'
;MLRKLQASGDKSEKCLIIQYVFSVEQSCTVWFKFGAKYMTASVLLVIGATYVTDLSLVINTLSIANTLQVITVVLDAGLGGVPVGFHFIESNVSAGLFMANMGGAGNVAVLSATRRMVLMPFARIPFHLDGVLILALVGLVAPLLMR
;
A
#
# COMPACT_ATOMS: atom_id res chain seq x y z
N MET A 1 -0.32 30.67 -7.69
CA MET A 1 0.49 31.23 -6.58
C MET A 1 1.97 30.89 -6.73
N LEU A 2 2.33 29.61 -6.93
CA LEU A 2 3.72 29.16 -7.16
C LEU A 2 4.44 29.82 -8.36
N ARG A 3 3.72 30.14 -9.45
CA ARG A 3 4.31 30.84 -10.62
C ARG A 3 4.71 32.30 -10.35
N LYS A 4 4.17 32.95 -9.31
CA LYS A 4 4.52 34.35 -8.99
C LYS A 4 5.79 34.47 -8.14
N LEU A 5 6.30 33.38 -7.58
CA LEU A 5 7.46 33.37 -6.69
C LEU A 5 8.75 32.90 -7.38
N GLN A 6 8.67 32.25 -8.55
CA GLN A 6 9.86 31.92 -9.36
C GLN A 6 10.47 33.13 -10.08
N ALA A 7 9.75 34.26 -10.13
CA ALA A 7 10.20 35.48 -10.80
C ALA A 7 11.07 36.39 -9.91
N SER A 8 11.13 36.15 -8.59
CA SER A 8 11.99 36.90 -7.67
C SER A 8 13.31 36.15 -7.50
N GLY A 9 14.37 36.69 -8.10
CA GLY A 9 15.72 36.12 -8.13
C GLY A 9 16.51 36.27 -6.84
N ASP A 10 15.87 36.42 -5.67
CA ASP A 10 16.57 36.65 -4.41
C ASP A 10 16.89 35.35 -3.65
N LYS A 11 18.16 35.21 -3.26
CA LYS A 11 18.71 34.01 -2.61
C LYS A 11 18.15 33.81 -1.19
N SER A 12 17.67 34.89 -0.57
CA SER A 12 17.04 34.90 0.76
C SER A 12 15.65 34.24 0.77
N GLU A 13 14.79 34.55 -0.22
CA GLU A 13 13.46 33.93 -0.33
C GLU A 13 13.52 32.42 -0.60
N LYS A 14 14.51 31.97 -1.39
CA LYS A 14 14.72 30.53 -1.64
C LYS A 14 15.07 29.77 -0.35
N CYS A 15 15.86 30.38 0.54
CA CYS A 15 16.21 29.78 1.83
C CYS A 15 14.99 29.68 2.77
N LEU A 16 14.13 30.70 2.77
CA LEU A 16 12.87 30.70 3.53
C LEU A 16 11.89 29.62 3.05
N ILE A 17 11.77 29.42 1.73
CA ILE A 17 10.89 28.38 1.17
C ILE A 17 11.40 26.98 1.55
N ILE A 18 12.72 26.73 1.47
CA ILE A 18 13.32 25.44 1.86
C ILE A 18 13.08 25.18 3.35
N GLN A 19 13.25 26.20 4.19
CA GLN A 19 13.02 26.09 5.64
C GLN A 19 11.54 25.79 5.96
N TYR A 20 10.62 26.42 5.23
CA TYR A 20 9.18 26.18 5.40
C TYR A 20 8.80 24.76 4.97
N VAL A 21 9.28 24.29 3.81
CA VAL A 21 9.02 22.93 3.32
C VAL A 21 9.55 21.89 4.32
N PHE A 22 10.76 22.10 4.84
CA PHE A 22 11.34 21.20 5.85
C PHE A 22 10.52 21.18 7.14
N SER A 23 10.02 22.33 7.60
CA SER A 23 9.14 22.40 8.78
C SER A 23 7.82 21.66 8.57
N VAL A 24 7.22 21.76 7.38
CA VAL A 24 5.98 21.04 7.05
C VAL A 24 6.24 19.54 6.95
N GLU A 25 7.33 19.12 6.31
CA GLU A 25 7.72 17.71 6.19
C GLU A 25 7.91 17.04 7.57
N GLN A 26 8.60 17.73 8.49
CA GLN A 26 8.76 17.26 9.86
C GLN A 26 7.42 17.14 10.58
N SER A 27 6.53 18.12 10.41
CA SER A 27 5.20 18.10 11.02
C SER A 27 4.36 16.93 10.51
N CYS A 28 4.36 16.69 9.19
CA CYS A 28 3.69 15.54 8.58
C CYS A 28 4.29 14.22 9.07
N THR A 29 5.61 14.14 9.21
CA THR A 29 6.30 12.94 9.70
C THR A 29 5.93 12.63 11.15
N VAL A 30 5.87 13.64 12.02
CA VAL A 30 5.46 13.49 13.42
C VAL A 30 4.00 13.04 13.50
N TRP A 31 3.11 13.67 12.72
CA TRP A 31 1.70 13.29 12.66
C TRP A 31 1.51 11.86 12.16
N PHE A 32 2.23 11.48 11.10
CA PHE A 32 2.19 10.12 10.56
C PHE A 32 2.69 9.10 11.59
N LYS A 33 3.81 9.36 12.26
CA LYS A 33 4.35 8.48 13.31
C LYS A 33 3.38 8.32 14.48
N PHE A 34 2.68 9.39 14.85
CA PHE A 34 1.64 9.35 15.87
C PHE A 34 0.48 8.44 15.45
N GLY A 35 -0.11 8.69 14.27
CA GLY A 35 -1.22 7.88 13.75
C GLY A 35 -0.84 6.41 13.57
N ALA A 36 0.32 6.16 12.98
CA ALA A 36 0.91 4.83 12.83
C ALA A 36 1.02 4.10 14.18
N LYS A 37 1.56 4.75 15.22
CA LYS A 37 1.82 4.06 16.49
C LYS A 37 0.55 3.78 17.30
N TYR A 38 -0.38 4.72 17.35
CA TYR A 38 -1.51 4.63 18.27
C TYR A 38 -2.83 4.22 17.60
N MET A 39 -3.03 4.55 16.32
CA MET A 39 -4.30 4.30 15.64
C MET A 39 -4.33 2.98 14.88
N THR A 40 -3.18 2.37 14.57
CA THR A 40 -3.12 1.09 13.82
C THR A 40 -3.92 -0.03 14.49
N ALA A 41 -3.85 -0.15 15.82
CA ALA A 41 -4.62 -1.15 16.56
C ALA A 41 -6.14 -0.91 16.45
N SER A 42 -6.57 0.34 16.51
CA SER A 42 -7.98 0.72 16.34
C SER A 42 -8.46 0.42 14.91
N VAL A 43 -7.65 0.74 13.89
CA VAL A 43 -7.96 0.45 12.49
C VAL A 43 -8.09 -1.06 12.26
N LEU A 44 -7.17 -1.86 12.78
CA LEU A 44 -7.23 -3.32 12.68
C LEU A 44 -8.47 -3.91 13.35
N LEU A 45 -8.85 -3.38 14.51
CA LEU A 45 -10.05 -3.80 15.22
C LEU A 45 -11.33 -3.49 14.42
N VAL A 46 -11.41 -2.30 13.81
CA VAL A 46 -12.55 -1.90 12.97
C VAL A 46 -12.65 -2.78 11.71
N ILE A 47 -11.52 -3.09 11.07
CA ILE A 47 -11.48 -3.99 9.91
C ILE A 47 -11.97 -5.38 10.30
N GLY A 48 -11.45 -5.94 11.41
CA GLY A 48 -11.89 -7.23 11.92
C GLY A 48 -13.40 -7.26 12.19
N ALA A 49 -13.93 -6.26 12.89
CA ALA A 49 -15.34 -6.20 13.25
C ALA A 49 -16.28 -6.00 12.04
N THR A 50 -15.83 -5.30 11.00
CA THR A 50 -16.67 -4.96 9.84
C THR A 50 -16.61 -6.01 8.73
N TYR A 51 -15.45 -6.64 8.53
CA TYR A 51 -15.24 -7.59 7.43
C TYR A 51 -15.31 -9.06 7.86
N VAL A 52 -15.14 -9.36 9.15
CA VAL A 52 -15.30 -10.71 9.70
C VAL A 52 -16.61 -10.79 10.47
N THR A 53 -17.73 -10.65 9.75
CA THR A 53 -19.08 -10.85 10.31
C THR A 53 -19.38 -12.32 10.52
N ASP A 54 -18.91 -13.18 9.62
CA ASP A 54 -19.16 -14.63 9.62
C ASP A 54 -17.85 -15.42 9.67
N LEU A 55 -17.47 -15.83 10.88
CA LEU A 55 -16.22 -16.58 11.09
C LEU A 55 -16.22 -17.94 10.35
N SER A 56 -17.40 -18.54 10.14
CA SER A 56 -17.55 -19.78 9.38
C SER A 56 -17.11 -19.65 7.92
N LEU A 57 -17.32 -18.48 7.30
CA LEU A 57 -16.86 -18.23 5.93
C LEU A 57 -15.33 -18.18 5.88
N VAL A 58 -14.71 -17.52 6.86
CA VAL A 58 -13.24 -17.43 6.97
C VAL A 58 -12.60 -18.80 7.18
N ILE A 59 -13.21 -19.66 7.98
CA ILE A 59 -12.68 -21.01 8.20
C ILE A 59 -12.79 -21.84 6.92
N ASN A 60 -13.89 -21.73 6.18
CA ASN A 60 -14.06 -22.45 4.90
C ASN A 60 -13.11 -21.94 3.80
N THR A 61 -12.68 -20.67 3.85
CA THR A 61 -11.69 -20.15 2.90
C THR A 61 -10.26 -20.56 3.24
N LEU A 62 -9.98 -21.12 4.42
CA LEU A 62 -8.70 -21.76 4.77
C LEU A 62 -8.57 -23.17 4.17
N SER A 63 -8.81 -23.29 2.86
CA SER A 63 -8.60 -24.52 2.10
C SER A 63 -7.19 -24.58 1.52
N ILE A 64 -6.67 -25.79 1.28
CA ILE A 64 -5.36 -26.05 0.66
C ILE A 64 -5.17 -25.24 -0.63
N ALA A 65 -6.23 -25.14 -1.46
CA ALA A 65 -6.17 -24.44 -2.73
C ALA A 65 -5.85 -22.94 -2.54
N ASN A 66 -6.52 -22.28 -1.59
CA ASN A 66 -6.32 -20.85 -1.32
C ASN A 66 -4.97 -20.60 -0.65
N THR A 67 -4.52 -21.51 0.23
CA THR A 67 -3.18 -21.41 0.82
C THR A 67 -2.08 -21.53 -0.24
N LEU A 68 -2.23 -22.43 -1.21
CA LEU A 68 -1.27 -22.56 -2.30
C LEU A 68 -1.24 -21.30 -3.18
N GLN A 69 -2.38 -20.70 -3.47
CA GLN A 69 -2.45 -19.42 -4.20
C GLN A 69 -1.65 -18.32 -3.49
N VAL A 70 -1.82 -18.16 -2.17
CA VAL A 70 -1.06 -17.18 -1.39
C VAL A 70 0.45 -17.45 -1.47
N ILE A 71 0.88 -18.72 -1.37
CA ILE A 71 2.29 -19.08 -1.51
C ILE A 71 2.82 -18.75 -2.90
N THR A 72 2.06 -19.04 -3.96
CA THR A 72 2.49 -18.73 -5.33
C THR A 72 2.68 -17.23 -5.56
N VAL A 73 1.80 -16.38 -5.03
CA VAL A 73 1.93 -14.92 -5.17
C VAL A 73 3.15 -14.39 -4.41
N VAL A 74 3.44 -14.94 -3.23
CA VAL A 74 4.62 -14.56 -2.45
C VAL A 74 5.91 -15.00 -3.13
N LEU A 75 5.93 -16.15 -3.81
CA LEU A 75 7.10 -16.59 -4.55
C LEU A 75 7.29 -15.80 -5.84
N ASP A 76 6.21 -15.53 -6.57
CA ASP A 76 6.22 -14.80 -7.83
C ASP A 76 6.74 -13.36 -7.65
N ALA A 77 6.18 -12.62 -6.69
CA ALA A 77 6.62 -11.25 -6.41
C ALA A 77 8.07 -11.16 -5.92
N GLY A 78 8.56 -12.23 -5.29
CA GLY A 78 9.88 -12.26 -4.66
C GLY A 78 10.94 -12.56 -5.68
N LEU A 79 10.72 -13.61 -6.47
CA LEU A 79 11.58 -14.00 -7.58
C LEU A 79 11.56 -12.93 -8.69
N GLY A 80 10.41 -12.31 -8.95
CA GLY A 80 10.28 -11.22 -9.91
C GLY A 80 10.99 -9.93 -9.50
N GLY A 81 11.16 -9.68 -8.20
CA GLY A 81 11.86 -8.50 -7.69
C GLY A 81 13.39 -8.58 -7.70
N VAL A 82 13.94 -9.78 -7.54
CA VAL A 82 15.40 -10.02 -7.52
C VAL A 82 16.11 -9.53 -8.78
N PRO A 83 15.65 -9.80 -10.03
CA PRO A 83 16.33 -9.32 -11.24
C PRO A 83 16.27 -7.79 -11.41
N VAL A 84 15.32 -7.11 -10.78
CA VAL A 84 15.20 -5.63 -10.79
C VAL A 84 16.14 -5.00 -9.76
N GLY A 85 16.79 -5.80 -8.91
CA GLY A 85 17.67 -5.34 -7.84
C GLY A 85 16.94 -5.01 -6.53
N PHE A 86 15.67 -5.42 -6.38
CA PHE A 86 14.95 -5.26 -5.12
C PHE A 86 15.24 -6.40 -4.14
N HIS A 87 15.17 -6.09 -2.84
CA HIS A 87 15.28 -7.11 -1.79
C HIS A 87 14.06 -8.04 -1.86
N PHE A 88 14.31 -9.35 -1.84
CA PHE A 88 13.26 -10.39 -1.92
C PHE A 88 12.07 -10.11 -0.99
N ILE A 89 12.35 -9.76 0.28
CA ILE A 89 11.32 -9.49 1.29
C ILE A 89 10.55 -8.19 1.00
N GLU A 90 11.23 -7.12 0.60
CA GLU A 90 10.56 -5.83 0.34
C GLU A 90 9.76 -5.87 -0.96
N SER A 91 10.25 -6.61 -1.97
CA SER A 91 9.50 -6.89 -3.19
C SER A 91 8.24 -7.70 -2.90
N ASN A 92 8.35 -8.74 -2.07
CA ASN A 92 7.18 -9.54 -1.65
C ASN A 92 6.12 -8.70 -0.96
N VAL A 93 6.52 -7.80 -0.07
CA VAL A 93 5.58 -6.92 0.63
C VAL A 93 4.97 -5.91 -0.35
N SER A 94 5.78 -5.30 -1.21
CA SER A 94 5.34 -4.18 -2.06
C SER A 94 4.61 -4.56 -3.34
N ALA A 95 4.99 -5.65 -3.99
CA ALA A 95 4.41 -6.11 -5.25
C ALA A 95 3.50 -7.33 -5.06
N GLY A 96 3.76 -8.17 -4.04
CA GLY A 96 2.94 -9.35 -3.76
C GLY A 96 1.81 -9.06 -2.78
N LEU A 97 2.14 -8.91 -1.50
CA LEU A 97 1.16 -8.80 -0.42
C LEU A 97 0.28 -7.55 -0.52
N PHE A 98 0.79 -6.46 -1.07
CA PHE A 98 -0.03 -5.30 -1.41
C PHE A 98 -1.11 -5.68 -2.42
N MET A 99 -0.77 -6.26 -3.56
CA MET A 99 -1.77 -6.61 -4.56
C MET A 99 -2.73 -7.74 -4.10
N ALA A 100 -2.28 -8.62 -3.20
CA ALA A 100 -3.07 -9.75 -2.70
C ALA A 100 -3.94 -9.46 -1.46
N ASN A 101 -4.06 -8.21 -1.02
CA ASN A 101 -4.83 -7.86 0.17
C ASN A 101 -6.03 -6.95 -0.12
N MET A 102 -6.82 -6.70 0.92
CA MET A 102 -8.08 -5.96 0.87
C MET A 102 -7.89 -4.42 0.87
N GLY A 103 -7.19 -3.89 -0.13
CA GLY A 103 -7.07 -2.45 -0.34
C GLY A 103 -6.23 -1.71 0.71
N GLY A 104 -6.53 -0.41 0.89
CA GLY A 104 -5.80 0.44 1.85
C GLY A 104 -5.84 -0.04 3.31
N ALA A 105 -6.90 -0.76 3.70
CA ALA A 105 -7.05 -1.38 5.00
C ALA A 105 -6.10 -2.59 5.17
N GLY A 106 -6.03 -3.45 4.15
CA GLY A 106 -5.12 -4.59 4.13
C GLY A 106 -3.64 -4.16 4.15
N ASN A 107 -3.28 -3.04 3.51
CA ASN A 107 -1.91 -2.50 3.59
C ASN A 107 -1.48 -2.14 5.00
N VAL A 108 -2.36 -1.52 5.77
CA VAL A 108 -2.06 -1.21 7.17
C VAL A 108 -1.87 -2.51 7.96
N ALA A 109 -2.64 -3.56 7.67
CA ALA A 109 -2.47 -4.86 8.29
C ALA A 109 -1.15 -5.55 7.93
N VAL A 110 -0.81 -5.60 6.64
CA VAL A 110 0.45 -6.16 6.14
C VAL A 110 1.66 -5.39 6.69
N LEU A 111 1.60 -4.06 6.69
CA LEU A 111 2.69 -3.21 7.19
C LEU A 111 2.86 -3.28 8.70
N SER A 112 1.75 -3.43 9.42
CA SER A 112 1.77 -3.70 10.86
C SER A 112 2.37 -5.07 11.17
N ALA A 113 1.97 -6.11 10.42
CA ALA A 113 2.49 -7.47 10.57
C ALA A 113 3.99 -7.57 10.24
N THR A 114 4.46 -6.86 9.21
CA THR A 114 5.86 -6.84 8.79
C THR A 114 6.71 -5.81 9.54
N ARG A 115 6.11 -5.01 10.43
CA ARG A 115 6.73 -3.91 11.18
C ARG A 115 7.46 -2.89 10.28
N ARG A 116 6.94 -2.64 9.08
CA ARG A 116 7.59 -1.84 8.03
C ARG A 116 6.75 -0.65 7.56
N MET A 117 6.07 0.05 8.47
CA MET A 117 5.18 1.16 8.10
C MET A 117 5.81 2.33 7.33
N VAL A 118 7.14 2.40 7.25
CA VAL A 118 7.86 3.31 6.36
C VAL A 118 7.55 3.07 4.86
N LEU A 119 7.09 1.86 4.49
CA LEU A 119 6.69 1.52 3.12
C LEU A 119 5.25 1.95 2.76
N MET A 120 4.49 2.54 3.68
CA MET A 120 3.10 2.95 3.43
C MET A 120 2.91 3.92 2.24
N PRO A 121 3.83 4.88 1.98
CA PRO A 121 3.72 5.75 0.80
C PRO A 121 3.79 4.96 -0.52
N PHE A 122 4.60 3.90 -0.57
CA PHE A 122 4.72 3.03 -1.74
C PHE A 122 3.49 2.16 -1.90
N ALA A 123 2.82 1.80 -0.80
CA ALA A 123 1.64 0.97 -0.80
C ALA A 123 0.44 1.57 -1.56
N ARG A 124 0.41 2.88 -1.82
CA ARG A 124 -0.72 3.50 -2.52
C ARG A 124 -0.65 3.36 -4.04
N ILE A 125 0.56 3.39 -4.61
CA ILE A 125 0.77 3.34 -6.06
C ILE A 125 0.28 2.02 -6.70
N PRO A 126 0.72 0.83 -6.24
CA PRO A 126 0.35 -0.43 -6.88
C PRO A 126 -1.15 -0.71 -6.78
N PHE A 127 -1.86 -0.22 -5.76
CA PHE A 127 -3.30 -0.44 -5.65
C PHE A 127 -4.14 0.34 -6.64
N HIS A 128 -3.73 1.57 -6.96
CA HIS A 128 -4.42 2.32 -7.99
C HIS A 128 -4.20 1.68 -9.36
N LEU A 129 -3.01 1.15 -9.61
CA LEU A 129 -2.70 0.42 -10.84
C LEU A 129 -3.42 -0.93 -10.90
N ASP A 130 -3.39 -1.71 -9.82
CA ASP A 130 -4.02 -3.02 -9.71
C ASP A 130 -5.53 -2.94 -9.91
N GLY A 131 -6.21 -2.01 -9.22
CA GLY A 131 -7.64 -1.83 -9.36
C GLY A 131 -8.08 -1.47 -10.78
N VAL A 132 -7.33 -0.60 -11.46
CA VAL A 132 -7.63 -0.25 -12.86
C VAL A 132 -7.34 -1.42 -13.80
N LEU A 133 -6.23 -2.14 -13.58
CA LEU A 133 -5.82 -3.28 -14.40
C LEU A 133 -6.80 -4.45 -14.28
N ILE A 134 -7.20 -4.83 -13.06
CA ILE A 134 -8.13 -5.95 -12.85
C ILE A 134 -9.52 -5.62 -13.40
N LEU A 135 -10.00 -4.39 -13.21
CA LEU A 135 -11.29 -3.97 -13.76
C LEU A 135 -11.26 -3.93 -15.30
N ALA A 136 -10.17 -3.46 -15.90
CA ALA A 136 -9.99 -3.49 -17.35
C ALA A 136 -9.94 -4.92 -17.90
N LEU A 137 -9.23 -5.82 -17.23
CA LEU A 137 -9.16 -7.24 -17.58
C LEU A 137 -10.52 -7.93 -17.46
N VAL A 138 -11.23 -7.72 -16.35
CA VAL A 138 -12.58 -8.28 -16.16
C VAL A 138 -13.52 -7.74 -17.24
N GLY A 139 -13.46 -6.44 -17.55
CA GLY A 139 -14.26 -5.84 -18.61
C GLY A 139 -13.98 -6.42 -20.01
N LEU A 140 -12.77 -6.90 -20.26
CA LEU A 140 -12.38 -7.54 -21.53
C LEU A 140 -12.71 -9.04 -21.56
N VAL A 141 -12.43 -9.76 -20.46
CA VAL A 141 -12.52 -11.22 -20.37
C VAL A 141 -13.94 -11.68 -20.08
N ALA A 142 -14.70 -10.99 -19.22
CA ALA A 142 -16.07 -11.38 -18.89
C ALA A 142 -16.98 -11.49 -20.13
N PRO A 143 -17.02 -10.51 -21.07
CA PRO A 143 -17.85 -10.66 -22.27
C PRO A 143 -17.34 -11.71 -23.26
N LEU A 144 -16.06 -12.11 -23.19
CA LEU A 144 -15.50 -13.19 -24.01
C LEU A 144 -15.88 -14.57 -23.43
N LEU A 145 -15.89 -14.69 -22.10
CA LEU A 145 -16.19 -15.93 -21.38
C LEU A 145 -17.71 -16.20 -21.25
N MET A 146 -18.53 -15.14 -21.14
CA MET A 146 -19.99 -15.24 -21.03
C MET A 146 -20.70 -15.26 -22.39
N ARG A 147 -19.95 -15.28 -23.49
CA ARG A 147 -20.46 -15.50 -24.85
C ARG A 147 -20.52 -16.98 -25.16
#